data_AF-A0A920TPE5-F1
#
_entry.id   AF-A0A920TPE5-F1
#
_cell.length_a   1.000
_cell.length_b   1.000
_cell.length_c   1.000
_cell.angle_alpha   90.00
_cell.angle_beta   90.00
_cell.angle_gamma   90.00
#
_symmetry.space_group_name_H-M   'P 1'
#
loop_
_entity.id
_entity.type
_entity.pdbx_description
1 polymer ?
#
loop_
_entity_poly.entity_id
_entity_poly.type
_entity_poly.pdbx_seq_one_letter_code
_entity_poly.pdbx_strand_id
1 'polypeptide(L)' 'MVDIIHSQLSEWEKEKNIVAVILEGAGDKAFCAGGDIRALYESMVQSPGGVPILLQKLFLKESTDWITKYINTQNL' A
#
# COMPACT_ATOMS: atom_id res chain seq x y z
N MET A 1 2.01 -4.61 -6.68
CA MET A 1 0.52 -4.51 -6.68
C MET A 1 0.06 -3.24 -5.99
N VAL A 2 0.31 -3.08 -4.69
CA VAL A 2 -0.12 -1.89 -3.91
C VAL A 2 0.32 -0.58 -4.58
N ASP A 3 1.58 -0.47 -5.02
CA ASP A 3 2.07 0.74 -5.69
C ASP A 3 1.31 1.09 -6.98
N ILE A 4 0.85 0.09 -7.74
CA ILE A 4 0.12 0.29 -9.00
C ILE A 4 -1.28 0.84 -8.71
N ILE A 5 -1.99 0.20 -7.77
CA ILE A 5 -3.33 0.64 -7.35
C ILE A 5 -3.23 2.05 -6.74
N HIS A 6 -2.25 2.29 -5.87
CA HIS A 6 -2.03 3.60 -5.25
C HIS A 6 -1.77 4.70 -6.29
N SER A 7 -0.89 4.45 -7.28
CA SER A 7 -0.60 5.42 -8.33
C SER A 7 -1.85 5.81 -9.10
N GLN A 8 -2.65 4.81 -9.52
CA GLN A 8 -3.86 5.06 -10.29
C GLN A 8 -4.91 5.81 -9.46
N LEU A 9 -5.11 5.41 -8.19
CA LEU A 9 -6.05 6.10 -7.31
C LEU A 9 -5.62 7.54 -7.02
N SER A 10 -4.32 7.80 -6.92
CA SER A 10 -3.78 9.17 -6.72
C SER A 10 -3.99 10.08 -7.93
N GLU A 11 -4.02 9.51 -9.13
CA GLU A 11 -4.40 10.24 -10.35
C GLU A 11 -5.89 10.53 -10.36
N TRP A 12 -6.71 9.51 -10.09
CA TRP A 12 -8.17 9.66 -10.06
C TRP A 12 -8.69 10.55 -8.93
N GLU A 13 -7.98 10.65 -7.81
CA GLU A 13 -8.26 11.62 -6.73
C GLU A 13 -8.34 13.07 -7.25
N LYS A 14 -7.59 13.40 -8.31
CA LYS A 14 -7.52 14.75 -8.88
C LYS A 14 -8.60 15.02 -9.93
N GLU A 15 -9.32 13.98 -10.37
CA GLU A 15 -10.26 14.05 -11.48
C GLU A 15 -11.70 14.29 -11.00
N LYS A 16 -12.20 15.51 -11.18
CA LYS A 16 -13.50 15.96 -10.63
C LYS A 16 -14.72 15.25 -11.23
N ASN A 17 -14.56 14.56 -12.35
CA ASN A 17 -15.61 13.80 -13.02
C ASN A 17 -15.75 12.36 -12.50
N ILE A 18 -14.82 11.87 -11.69
CA ILE A 18 -14.88 10.54 -11.09
C ILE A 18 -15.60 10.64 -9.74
N VAL A 19 -16.74 9.94 -9.62
CA VAL A 19 -17.59 9.96 -8.42
C VAL A 19 -17.49 8.70 -7.58
N ALA A 20 -16.99 7.60 -8.17
CA ALA A 20 -16.80 6.33 -7.49
C ALA A 20 -15.76 5.47 -8.24
N VAL A 21 -15.11 4.59 -7.50
CA VAL A 21 -14.20 3.55 -8.03
C VAL A 21 -14.64 2.21 -7.47
N ILE A 22 -14.79 1.21 -8.35
CA ILE A 22 -15.11 -0.17 -7.97
C ILE A 22 -13.87 -1.01 -8.25
N LEU A 23 -13.48 -1.81 -7.26
CA LEU A 23 -12.44 -2.82 -7.41
C LEU A 23 -13.10 -4.20 -7.45
N GLU A 24 -12.72 -5.00 -8.43
CA GLU A 24 -13.22 -6.37 -8.62
C GLU A 24 -12.05 -7.36 -8.57
N GLY A 25 -12.27 -8.50 -7.91
CA GLY A 25 -11.31 -9.60 -7.89
C GLY A 25 -11.40 -10.38 -9.20
N ALA A 26 -10.29 -10.93 -9.68
CA ALA A 26 -10.26 -11.64 -10.96
C ALA A 26 -11.07 -12.97 -10.99
N GLY A 27 -11.74 -13.36 -9.91
CA GLY A 27 -12.56 -14.57 -9.87
C GLY A 27 -13.40 -14.71 -8.60
N ASP A 28 -14.15 -15.82 -8.51
CA ASP A 28 -15.30 -15.94 -7.59
C ASP A 28 -14.97 -16.38 -6.16
N LYS A 29 -13.69 -16.71 -5.88
CA LYS A 29 -13.30 -17.32 -4.61
C LYS A 29 -12.98 -16.30 -3.53
N ALA A 30 -12.31 -15.22 -3.91
CA ALA A 30 -11.89 -14.17 -3.00
C ALA A 30 -11.61 -12.88 -3.79
N PHE A 31 -12.02 -11.75 -3.22
CA PHE A 31 -11.65 -10.43 -3.73
C PHE A 31 -10.14 -10.16 -3.53
N CYS A 32 -9.63 -10.39 -2.31
CA CYS A 32 -8.23 -10.32 -1.96
C CYS A 32 -7.89 -11.41 -0.94
N ALA A 33 -6.82 -12.17 -1.16
CA ALA A 33 -6.35 -13.23 -0.26
C ALA A 33 -5.32 -12.73 0.78
N GLY A 34 -5.16 -11.41 0.91
CA GLY A 34 -4.16 -10.78 1.76
C GLY A 34 -2.81 -10.55 1.06
N GLY A 35 -1.84 -10.06 1.83
CA GLY A 35 -0.46 -9.90 1.38
C GLY A 35 0.33 -11.22 1.43
N ASP A 36 1.49 -11.23 0.78
CA ASP A 36 2.37 -12.41 0.77
C ASP A 36 3.13 -12.56 2.10
N ILE A 37 2.47 -13.17 3.09
CA ILE A 37 3.03 -13.42 4.42
C ILE A 37 4.18 -14.42 4.37
N ARG A 38 4.21 -15.32 3.37
CA ARG A 38 5.31 -16.27 3.22
C ARG A 38 6.58 -15.54 2.81
N ALA A 39 6.50 -14.67 1.80
CA ALA A 39 7.64 -13.83 1.40
C ALA A 39 8.10 -12.94 2.57
N LEU A 40 7.17 -12.44 3.38
CA LEU A 40 7.48 -11.69 4.60
C LEU A 40 8.29 -12.54 5.60
N TYR A 41 7.82 -13.73 5.93
CA TYR A 41 8.50 -14.65 6.84
C TYR A 41 9.89 -15.03 6.33
N GLU A 42 10.01 -15.37 5.05
CA GLU A 42 11.30 -15.70 4.43
C GLU A 42 12.30 -14.54 4.54
N SER A 43 11.82 -13.29 4.35
CA SER A 43 12.66 -12.10 4.53
C SER A 43 13.13 -11.88 5.97
N MET A 44 12.31 -12.26 6.96
CA MET A 44 12.65 -12.22 8.38
C MET A 44 13.73 -13.24 8.72
N VAL A 45 13.58 -14.48 8.23
CA VAL A 45 14.57 -15.55 8.44
C VAL A 45 15.92 -15.19 7.82
N GLN A 46 15.92 -14.50 6.67
CA GLN A 46 17.15 -14.05 5.99
C GLN A 46 17.79 -12.82 6.64
N SER A 47 17.10 -12.13 7.56
CA SER A 47 17.59 -10.91 8.23
C SER A 47 17.59 -11.05 9.76
N PRO A 48 18.30 -12.05 10.34
CA PRO A 48 18.29 -12.26 11.78
C PRO A 48 18.86 -11.05 12.53
N GLY A 49 18.10 -10.51 13.48
CA GLY A 49 18.49 -9.35 14.29
C GLY A 49 18.35 -7.99 13.61
N GLY A 50 17.86 -7.92 12.37
CA GLY A 50 17.58 -6.68 11.64
C GLY A 50 16.12 -6.53 11.25
N VAL A 51 15.72 -5.35 10.78
CA VAL A 51 14.39 -5.15 10.15
C VAL A 51 14.49 -5.53 8.67
N PRO A 52 13.80 -6.59 8.21
CA PRO A 52 13.83 -7.00 6.81
C PRO A 52 13.45 -5.87 5.87
N ILE A 53 14.15 -5.76 4.74
CA ILE A 53 13.88 -4.71 3.74
C ILE A 53 12.43 -4.77 3.22
N LEU A 54 11.85 -5.97 3.16
CA LEU A 54 10.48 -6.17 2.71
C LEU A 54 9.46 -5.60 3.72
N LEU A 55 9.73 -5.72 5.02
CA LEU A 55 8.93 -5.06 6.07
C LEU A 55 8.99 -3.54 5.92
N GLN A 56 10.17 -2.98 5.70
CA GLN A 56 10.33 -1.53 5.53
C GLN A 56 9.57 -1.02 4.30
N LYS A 57 9.67 -1.74 3.17
CA LYS A 57 9.02 -1.32 1.92
C LYS A 57 7.50 -1.48 1.94
N LEU A 58 6.99 -2.58 2.47
CA LEU A 58 5.56 -2.89 2.42
C LEU A 58 4.75 -2.19 3.53
N PHE A 59 5.34 -1.99 4.72
CA PHE A 59 4.58 -1.51 5.88
C PHE A 59 5.00 -0.12 6.36
N LEU A 60 6.26 0.29 6.18
CA LEU A 60 6.72 1.59 6.68
C LEU A 60 6.55 2.73 5.67
N LYS A 61 6.38 2.41 4.38
CA LYS A 61 6.13 3.41 3.33
C LYS A 61 4.80 4.15 3.54
N GLU A 62 3.72 3.41 3.76
CA GLU A 62 2.38 3.99 3.99
C GLU A 62 2.30 4.78 5.32
N SER A 63 3.04 4.34 6.33
CA SER A 63 3.04 4.95 7.68
C SER A 63 3.68 6.34 7.75
N THR A 64 4.55 6.68 6.80
CA THR A 64 5.32 7.94 6.85
C THR A 64 4.71 9.01 5.95
N ASP A 65 4.18 8.61 4.79
CA ASP A 65 3.54 9.52 3.83
C ASP A 65 2.29 10.20 4.40
N TRP A 66 1.48 9.52 5.22
CA TRP A 66 0.30 10.15 5.83
C TRP A 66 0.67 11.23 6.85
N ILE A 67 1.73 11.02 7.65
CA ILE A 67 2.19 12.01 8.64
C ILE A 67 2.70 13.25 7.90
N THR A 68 3.49 13.05 6.85
CA THR A 68 3.99 14.14 6.00
C THR A 68 2.84 14.88 5.28
N LYS A 69 1.86 14.16 4.72
CA LYS A 69 0.68 14.77 4.07
C LYS A 69 -0.18 15.52 5.09
N TYR A 70 -0.44 14.95 6.28
CA TYR A 70 -1.21 15.58 7.36
C TYR A 70 -0.56 16.87 7.86
N ILE A 71 0.74 16.85 8.16
CA ILE A 71 1.49 18.03 8.61
C ILE A 71 1.47 19.14 7.53
N ASN A 72 1.63 18.78 6.25
CA ASN A 72 1.62 19.76 5.17
C ASN A 72 0.22 20.33 4.86
N THR A 73 -0.84 19.62 5.20
CA THR A 73 -2.24 20.08 4.98
C THR A 73 -2.72 21.02 6.09
N GLN A 74 -2.08 21.00 7.27
CA GLN A 74 -2.40 21.90 8.40
C GLN A 74 -1.63 23.24 8.37
N ASN A 75 -0.75 23.43 7.37
CA ASN A 75 -0.01 24.68 7.13
C ASN A 75 -0.60 25.50 5.96
N LEU A 76 -1.89 25.29 5.64
CA LEU A 76 -2.70 26.09 4.71
C LEU A 76 -3.90 26.69 5.45
#